data_AF-A0A674IDX5-F1
#
_entry.id   AF-A0A674IDX5-F1
#
_cell.length_a   1.000
_cell.length_b   1.000
_cell.length_c   1.000
_cell.angle_alpha   90.00
_cell.angle_beta   90.00
_cell.angle_gamma   90.00
#
_symmetry.space_group_name_H-M   'P 1'
#
loop_
_entity.id
_entity.type
_entity.pdbx_description
1 polymer ?
#
loop_
_entity_poly.entity_id
_entity_poly.type
_entity_poly.pdbx_seq_one_letter_code
_entity_poly.pdbx_strand_id
1 'polypeptide(L)'
;MNTNDPKHCSCFCQNYLRNFYQLETDKESRFKNKNVNSLTEKLEEMQAFFGLKVTGKPDVDTLEVMKKPRCGVPDIGQYVLTDGNPKWERKNLTYRYQKVYIIFWVI
;
A
#
# COMPACT_ATOMS: atom_id res chain seq x y z
N MET A 1 -12.55 -21.49 -1.20
CA MET A 1 -11.80 -20.90 -0.08
C MET A 1 -12.79 -20.14 0.78
N ASN A 2 -13.00 -20.58 2.02
CA ASN A 2 -14.09 -20.11 2.89
C ASN A 2 -13.75 -18.71 3.43
N THR A 3 -14.60 -17.72 3.13
CA THR A 3 -14.42 -16.30 3.46
C THR A 3 -14.77 -15.94 4.91
N ASN A 4 -15.06 -16.93 5.77
CA ASN A 4 -15.67 -16.72 7.08
C ASN A 4 -14.76 -17.07 8.29
N ASP A 5 -13.44 -17.11 8.12
CA ASP A 5 -12.51 -17.24 9.28
C ASP A 5 -12.09 -15.85 9.80
N PRO A 6 -12.44 -15.49 11.06
CA PRO A 6 -12.12 -14.18 11.65
C PRO A 6 -10.62 -13.87 11.69
N LYS A 7 -9.76 -14.89 11.66
CA LYS A 7 -8.30 -14.72 11.72
C LYS A 7 -7.68 -14.58 10.32
N HIS A 8 -8.36 -15.09 9.29
CA HIS A 8 -7.88 -15.08 7.91
C HIS A 8 -8.17 -13.74 7.20
N CYS A 9 -9.28 -13.07 7.54
CA CYS A 9 -9.60 -11.75 6.98
C CYS A 9 -8.67 -10.63 7.50
N SER A 10 -8.05 -10.85 8.66
CA SER A 10 -7.19 -9.88 9.33
C SER A 10 -5.83 -9.69 8.63
N CYS A 11 -5.23 -10.77 8.10
CA CYS A 11 -3.88 -10.73 7.54
C CYS A 11 -3.79 -9.98 6.19
N PHE A 12 -4.77 -10.16 5.31
CA PHE A 12 -4.77 -9.52 3.98
C PHE A 12 -4.92 -8.00 4.08
N CYS A 13 -5.92 -7.53 4.84
CA CYS A 13 -6.15 -6.10 5.04
C CYS A 13 -4.95 -5.42 5.73
N GLN A 14 -4.38 -6.07 6.75
CA GLN A 14 -3.16 -5.56 7.40
C GLN A 14 -1.99 -5.42 6.42
N ASN A 15 -1.76 -6.42 5.57
CA ASN A 15 -0.66 -6.38 4.62
C ASN A 15 -0.86 -5.29 3.55
N TYR A 16 -2.10 -5.11 3.09
CA TYR A 16 -2.45 -4.03 2.18
C TYR A 16 -2.19 -2.66 2.79
N LEU A 17 -2.69 -2.41 4.00
CA LEU A 17 -2.51 -1.14 4.69
C LEU A 17 -1.03 -0.88 5.04
N ARG A 18 -0.24 -1.92 5.30
CA ARG A 18 1.20 -1.79 5.45
C ARG A 18 1.87 -1.29 4.17
N ASN A 19 1.53 -1.87 3.02
CA ASN A 19 2.18 -1.53 1.75
C ASN A 19 1.79 -0.14 1.23
N PHE A 20 0.53 0.28 1.44
CA PHE A 20 0.00 1.47 0.77
C PHE A 20 -0.31 2.65 1.70
N TYR A 21 -0.52 2.38 3.00
CA TYR A 21 -0.95 3.37 4.00
C TYR A 21 0.01 3.49 5.20
N GLN A 22 1.19 2.87 5.10
CA GLN A 22 2.27 2.94 6.10
C GLN A 22 1.81 2.50 7.51
N LEU A 23 1.03 1.42 7.58
CA LEU A 23 0.68 0.80 8.87
C LEU A 23 1.94 0.29 9.57
N GLU A 24 2.30 0.90 10.69
CA GLU A 24 3.49 0.55 11.48
C GLU A 24 3.43 -0.91 11.95
N THR A 25 4.59 -1.57 12.00
CA THR A 25 4.70 -2.94 12.55
C THR A 25 5.33 -2.94 13.94
N ASP A 26 4.95 -3.90 14.77
CA ASP A 26 5.50 -4.09 16.13
C ASP A 26 7.03 -4.17 16.19
N LYS A 27 7.72 -4.43 15.07
CA LYS A 27 9.19 -4.48 15.00
C LYS A 27 9.85 -3.10 14.87
N GLU A 28 9.14 -2.11 14.34
CA GLU A 28 9.62 -0.72 14.15
C GLU A 28 9.35 0.17 15.37
N SER A 29 8.45 -0.25 16.26
CA SER A 29 8.02 0.50 17.45
C SER A 29 9.04 0.51 18.60
N ARG A 30 10.15 -0.22 18.50
CA ARG A 30 11.18 -0.26 19.56
C ARG A 30 11.95 1.06 19.73
N PHE A 31 11.87 1.99 18.77
CA PHE A 31 12.65 3.24 18.78
C PHE A 31 11.87 4.51 18.39
N LYS A 32 10.56 4.43 18.11
CA LYS A 32 9.74 5.60 17.78
C LYS A 32 8.62 5.76 18.81
N ASN A 33 8.48 6.97 19.35
CA ASN A 33 7.37 7.35 20.21
C ASN A 33 6.05 6.92 19.57
N LYS A 34 5.27 6.14 20.33
CA LYS A 34 4.00 5.50 19.96
C LYS A 34 3.01 6.50 19.36
N ASN A 35 3.00 6.66 18.05
CA ASN A 35 1.79 7.01 17.34
C ASN A 35 1.31 5.72 16.69
N VAL A 36 0.66 4.88 17.49
CA VAL A 36 0.10 3.61 17.03
C VAL A 36 -1.05 3.98 16.11
N ASN A 37 -0.77 4.20 14.82
CA ASN A 37 -1.81 4.39 13.82
C ASN A 37 -2.67 3.12 13.86
N SER A 38 -3.87 3.25 14.40
CA SER A 38 -4.70 2.06 14.62
C SER A 38 -5.08 1.46 13.27
N LEU A 39 -5.21 0.13 13.20
CA LEU A 39 -5.65 -0.56 11.98
C LEU A 39 -6.94 0.05 11.41
N THR A 40 -7.83 0.47 12.32
CA THR A 40 -9.09 1.14 12.03
C THR A 40 -8.85 2.50 11.37
N GLU A 41 -8.00 3.36 11.92
CA GLU A 41 -7.68 4.68 11.34
C GLU A 41 -7.16 4.56 9.91
N LYS A 42 -6.22 3.63 9.67
CA LYS A 42 -5.67 3.42 8.33
C LYS A 42 -6.70 2.85 7.36
N LEU A 43 -7.65 2.07 7.85
CA LEU A 43 -8.75 1.59 7.04
C LEU A 43 -9.74 2.71 6.69
N GLU A 44 -10.05 3.59 7.65
CA GLU A 44 -10.91 4.76 7.42
C GLU A 44 -10.27 5.71 6.40
N GLU A 45 -8.96 5.94 6.50
CA GLU A 45 -8.18 6.73 5.56
C GLU A 45 -8.22 6.13 4.14
N MET A 46 -8.12 4.80 4.05
CA MET A 46 -8.27 4.07 2.79
C MET A 46 -9.68 4.20 2.21
N GLN A 47 -10.71 3.98 3.03
CA GLN A 47 -12.10 4.11 2.61
C GLN A 47 -12.39 5.52 2.09
N ALA A 48 -11.91 6.56 2.78
CA ALA A 48 -12.05 7.94 2.35
C ALA A 48 -11.34 8.21 1.02
N PHE A 49 -10.12 7.68 0.82
CA PHE A 49 -9.36 7.83 -0.41
C PHE A 49 -10.07 7.25 -1.64
N PHE A 50 -10.69 6.07 -1.48
CA PHE A 50 -11.44 5.42 -2.55
C PHE A 50 -12.90 5.90 -2.67
N GLY A 51 -13.33 6.85 -1.84
CA GLY A 51 -14.71 7.36 -1.84
C GLY A 51 -15.74 6.33 -1.36
N LEU A 52 -15.31 5.34 -0.58
CA LEU A 52 -16.18 4.34 0.05
C LEU A 52 -16.83 4.92 1.31
N LYS A 53 -17.88 4.24 1.78
CA LYS A 53 -18.45 4.56 3.08
C LYS A 53 -17.42 4.28 4.18
N VAL A 54 -17.08 5.31 4.95
CA VAL A 54 -16.14 5.18 6.07
C VAL A 54 -16.81 4.39 7.20
N THR A 55 -16.35 3.17 7.42
CA THR A 55 -16.88 2.24 8.43
C THR A 55 -15.82 1.75 9.41
N GLY A 56 -14.54 1.88 9.07
CA GLY A 56 -13.41 1.37 9.86
C GLY A 56 -13.37 -0.16 9.94
N LYS A 57 -14.17 -0.86 9.12
CA LYS A 57 -14.20 -2.33 9.02
C LYS A 57 -13.98 -2.78 7.59
N PRO A 58 -13.38 -3.96 7.36
CA PRO A 58 -13.19 -4.51 6.02
C PRO A 58 -14.52 -5.07 5.50
N ASP A 59 -15.40 -4.17 5.05
CA ASP A 59 -16.66 -4.48 4.39
C ASP A 59 -16.44 -5.09 2.99
N VAL A 60 -17.51 -5.62 2.40
CA VAL A 60 -17.45 -6.30 1.11
C VAL A 60 -16.92 -5.38 0.01
N ASP A 61 -17.40 -4.13 -0.03
CA ASP A 61 -16.98 -3.15 -1.04
C ASP A 61 -15.50 -2.78 -0.87
N THR A 62 -15.05 -2.58 0.38
CA THR A 62 -13.62 -2.38 0.70
C THR A 62 -12.77 -3.56 0.24
N LEU A 63 -13.19 -4.80 0.51
CA LEU A 63 -12.47 -6.00 0.11
C LEU A 63 -12.42 -6.18 -1.41
N GLU A 64 -13.47 -5.80 -2.14
CA GLU A 64 -13.46 -5.79 -3.60
C GLU A 64 -12.45 -4.81 -4.17
N VAL A 65 -12.35 -3.61 -3.58
CA VAL A 65 -11.35 -2.61 -3.98
C VAL A 65 -9.94 -3.12 -3.69
N MET A 66 -9.69 -3.67 -2.50
CA MET A 66 -8.36 -4.15 -2.11
C MET A 66 -7.84 -5.31 -2.99
N LYS A 67 -8.73 -6.08 -3.60
CA LYS A 67 -8.38 -7.20 -4.49
C LYS A 67 -8.08 -6.78 -5.92
N LYS A 68 -8.42 -5.55 -6.33
CA LYS A 68 -8.16 -5.09 -7.70
C LYS A 68 -6.65 -4.91 -7.91
N PRO A 69 -6.13 -5.28 -9.10
CA PRO A 69 -4.73 -5.07 -9.43
C PRO A 69 -4.41 -3.57 -9.40
N ARG A 70 -3.27 -3.21 -8.84
CA ARG A 70 -2.88 -1.81 -8.60
C ARG A 70 -1.37 -1.61 -8.73
N CYS A 71 -0.94 -0.35 -8.81
CA CYS A 71 0.48 -0.02 -8.76
C CYS A 71 1.06 -0.24 -7.35
N GLY A 72 2.37 -0.49 -7.27
CA GLY A 72 3.10 -0.71 -6.01
C GLY A 72 3.51 0.57 -5.27
N VAL A 73 3.06 1.74 -5.73
CA VAL A 73 3.37 3.02 -5.10
C VAL A 73 2.38 3.26 -3.95
N PRO A 74 2.83 3.71 -2.77
CA PRO A 74 1.94 4.05 -1.66
C PRO A 74 0.88 5.10 -2.04
N ASP A 75 -0.33 4.96 -1.50
CA ASP A 75 -1.41 5.92 -1.72
C ASP A 75 -1.20 7.21 -0.92
N ILE A 76 -0.46 7.09 0.19
CA ILE A 76 -0.23 8.18 1.13
C ILE A 76 1.26 8.20 1.46
N GLY A 77 1.83 9.40 1.41
CA GLY A 77 3.24 9.64 1.67
C GLY A 77 3.89 10.56 0.64
N GLN A 78 5.18 10.81 0.83
CA GLN A 78 5.98 11.58 -0.11
C GLN A 78 6.35 10.70 -1.31
N TYR A 79 5.85 11.05 -2.50
CA TYR A 79 6.21 10.44 -3.80
C TYR A 79 7.62 10.82 -4.28
N VAL A 80 8.54 11.01 -3.35
CA VAL A 80 9.80 11.70 -3.58
C VAL A 80 10.91 10.65 -3.61
N LEU A 81 11.19 10.12 -4.80
CA LEU A 81 12.37 9.27 -5.05
C LEU A 81 13.68 10.09 -4.92
N THR A 82 13.60 11.41 -5.01
CA THR A 82 14.73 12.35 -5.03
C THR A 82 14.30 13.65 -4.35
N ASP A 83 15.08 14.16 -3.40
CA ASP A 83 14.75 15.37 -2.62
C ASP A 83 14.16 16.52 -3.47
N GLY A 84 13.09 17.14 -2.97
CA GLY A 84 12.42 18.28 -3.60
C GLY A 84 11.21 17.94 -4.46
N ASN A 85 10.94 18.77 -5.47
CA ASN A 85 9.84 18.62 -6.42
C ASN A 85 10.41 18.19 -7.79
N PRO A 86 10.65 16.88 -8.02
CA PRO A 86 11.27 16.41 -9.25
C PRO A 86 10.36 16.72 -10.45
N LYS A 87 10.78 17.69 -11.25
CA LYS A 87 10.12 18.10 -12.49
C LYS A 87 11.14 18.06 -13.60
N TRP A 88 10.77 17.46 -14.72
CA TRP A 88 11.60 17.51 -15.92
C TRP A 88 11.78 18.96 -16.36
N GLU A 89 13.02 19.46 -16.36
CA GLU A 89 13.34 20.80 -16.85
C GLU A 89 13.16 20.90 -18.37
N ARG A 90 13.42 19.79 -19.08
CA ARG A 90 13.33 19.69 -20.54
C ARG A 90 12.08 18.92 -20.95
N LYS A 91 11.49 19.32 -22.07
CA LYS A 91 10.30 18.66 -22.64
C LYS A 91 10.64 17.48 -23.56
N ASN A 92 11.84 17.47 -24.14
CA ASN A 92 12.29 16.37 -24.98
C ASN A 92 12.93 15.28 -24.11
N LEU A 93 12.15 14.26 -23.76
CA LEU A 93 12.56 13.15 -22.91
C LEU A 93 13.02 11.97 -23.75
N THR A 94 14.17 11.39 -23.39
CA THR A 94 14.68 10.16 -24.01
C THR A 94 14.60 9.02 -23.00
N TYR A 95 14.08 7.87 -23.41
CA TYR A 95 14.06 6.67 -22.56
C TYR A 95 14.91 5.56 -23.19
N ARG A 96 15.40 4.65 -22.34
CA ARG A 96 16.09 3.45 -22.77
C ARG A 96 15.31 2.24 -22.27
N TYR A 97 14.89 1.38 -23.19
CA TYR A 97 14.31 0.10 -22.82
C TYR A 97 15.42 -0.83 -22.32
N GLN A 98 15.26 -1.35 -21.10
CA GLN A 98 16.13 -2.38 -20.53
C GLN A 98 15.26 -3.56 -20.11
N LYS A 99 15.45 -4.70 -20.77
CA LYS A 99 14.84 -5.96 -20.34
C LYS A 99 15.80 -6.61 -19.36
N VAL A 100 15.42 -6.67 -18.09
CA VAL A 100 16.16 -7.46 -17.10
C VAL A 100 15.78 -8.90 -17.33
N TYR A 101 16.63 -9.65 -18.02
CA TYR A 101 16.49 -11.10 -18.10
C TYR A 101 16.79 -11.64 -16.70
N ILE A 102 15.75 -11.99 -15.94
CA ILE A 102 15.92 -12.90 -14.81
C ILE A 102 16.24 -14.23 -15.47
N ILE A 103 17.53 -14.58 -15.49
CA ILE A 103 17.97 -15.89 -15.95
C ILE A 103 17.49 -16.87 -14.90
N PHE A 104 16.25 -17.35 -15.05
CA PHE A 104 15.84 -18.61 -14.46
C PHE A 104 16.65 -19.67 -15.21
N TRP A 105 17.89 -19.88 -14.78
CA TRP A 105 18.62 -21.09 -15.10
C TRP A 105 17.76 -22.22 -14.58
N VAL A 106 17.18 -22.96 -15.53
CA VAL A 106 16.74 -24.33 -15.35
C VAL A 106 17.92 -25.11 -14.79
N ILE A 107 17.90 -25.41 -13.49
CA ILE A 107 18.46 -26.61 -12.84
C ILE A 107 17.61 -26.91 -11.60
#